data_AF-A0A1Z9QRQ1-F1
#
_entry.id   AF-A0A1Z9QRQ1-F1
#
_cell.length_a   1.000
_cell.length_b   1.000
_cell.length_c   1.000
_cell.angle_alpha   90.00
_cell.angle_beta   90.00
_cell.angle_gamma   90.00
#
_symmetry.space_group_name_H-M   'P 1'
#
loop_
_entity.id
_entity.type
_entity.pdbx_description
1 polymer ?
#
loop_
_entity_poly.entity_id
_entity_poly.type
_entity_poly.pdbx_seq_one_letter_code
_entity_poly.pdbx_strand_id
1 'polypeptide(L)'
;MISVEPALFSNIIITVQRTNSLSGGSVSGLPNGVVIEGLKGVSSFGSDISEAQKEFELGRIRSALDRIRQIETQFNGIAGRWTAQVNQIVSSARQGRQQLSIQKLNEVKNAQTKMQQLVGPASKSFQDLVCALEHAVSSEGRESTEDAAEPASTLTDATTSTTSTPAFEPSDSNQDASTESKAAGVQDARHTEELVPTPDADLLGSYMSNYRFGEKLVVKKGADKVSRLVPRLEKNKFYFACGFEPPRVFRVRDIQRGKVILYDTILGEDVLLDSSDLKIQIRLGIWSLRPKNS
;
A
#
# COMPACT_ATOMS: atom_id res chain seq x y z
N MET A 1 15.68 -2.60 6.23
CA MET A 1 15.27 -3.98 5.87
C MET A 1 13.74 -4.03 5.92
N ILE A 2 13.05 -4.10 4.76
CA ILE A 2 11.59 -4.28 4.74
C ILE A 2 11.33 -5.70 5.19
N SER A 3 11.17 -5.87 6.50
CA SER A 3 10.83 -7.16 7.07
C SER A 3 9.40 -7.45 6.65
N VAL A 4 9.20 -8.39 5.72
CA VAL A 4 7.88 -8.98 5.51
C VAL A 4 7.50 -9.59 6.85
N GLU A 5 6.55 -8.95 7.52
CA GLU A 5 6.17 -9.33 8.87
C GLU A 5 5.72 -10.81 8.84
N PRO A 6 6.35 -11.72 9.61
CA PRO A 6 5.96 -13.14 9.63
C PRO A 6 4.47 -13.34 9.95
N ALA A 7 3.86 -12.35 10.62
CA ALA A 7 2.43 -12.29 10.87
C ALA A 7 1.58 -12.32 9.58
N LEU A 8 2.08 -11.84 8.43
CA LEU A 8 1.34 -11.85 7.17
C LEU A 8 1.07 -13.28 6.67
N PHE A 9 2.07 -14.17 6.74
CA PHE A 9 1.90 -15.59 6.41
C PHE A 9 0.90 -16.27 7.35
N SER A 10 1.04 -16.03 8.66
CA SER A 10 0.11 -16.55 9.67
C SER A 10 -1.33 -16.05 9.48
N ASN A 11 -1.51 -14.76 9.17
CA ASN A 11 -2.81 -14.15 8.94
C ASN A 11 -3.54 -14.79 7.75
N ILE A 12 -2.83 -15.09 6.65
CA ILE A 12 -3.44 -15.81 5.52
C ILE A 12 -3.83 -17.22 5.95
N ILE A 13 -2.95 -17.97 6.63
CA ILE A 13 -3.27 -19.32 7.09
C ILE A 13 -4.57 -19.31 7.92
N ILE A 14 -4.66 -18.43 8.90
CA ILE A 14 -5.83 -18.31 9.78
C ILE A 14 -7.09 -17.95 9.00
N THR A 15 -7.01 -16.97 8.11
CA THR A 15 -8.18 -16.50 7.35
C THR A 15 -8.65 -17.52 6.31
N VAL A 16 -7.73 -18.19 5.61
CA VAL A 16 -8.04 -19.27 4.67
C VAL A 16 -8.63 -20.48 5.39
N GLN A 17 -8.04 -20.91 6.52
CA GLN A 17 -8.55 -22.05 7.28
C GLN A 17 -10.00 -21.84 7.76
N ARG A 18 -10.37 -20.61 8.12
CA ARG A 18 -11.76 -20.28 8.51
C ARG A 18 -12.76 -20.52 7.37
N THR A 19 -12.32 -20.46 6.10
CA THR A 19 -13.19 -20.75 4.95
C THR A 19 -13.44 -22.24 4.74
N ASN A 20 -12.66 -23.12 5.37
CA ASN A 20 -12.79 -24.58 5.24
C ASN A 20 -14.13 -25.11 5.80
N SER A 21 -14.79 -24.35 6.68
CA SER A 21 -16.10 -24.70 7.21
C SER A 21 -17.04 -23.50 7.21
N LEU A 22 -18.34 -23.78 7.06
CA LEU A 22 -19.38 -22.76 7.23
C LEU A 22 -19.72 -22.62 8.71
N SER A 23 -19.72 -21.39 9.20
CA SER A 23 -20.15 -21.09 10.57
C SER A 23 -21.64 -21.44 10.74
N GLY A 24 -21.96 -22.46 11.52
CA GLY A 24 -23.33 -22.98 11.69
C GLY A 24 -23.67 -24.22 10.86
N GLY A 25 -22.66 -24.85 10.24
CA GLY A 25 -22.81 -26.17 9.60
C GLY A 25 -23.12 -26.11 8.10
N SER A 26 -23.06 -27.29 7.48
CA SER A 26 -23.39 -27.48 6.06
C SER A 26 -24.88 -27.36 5.81
N VAL A 27 -25.27 -26.73 4.70
CA VAL A 27 -26.68 -26.73 4.25
C VAL A 27 -26.92 -27.99 3.42
N SER A 28 -27.68 -28.93 3.99
CA SER A 28 -28.08 -30.20 3.36
C SER A 28 -29.58 -30.21 3.00
N GLY A 29 -29.99 -31.24 2.25
CA GLY A 29 -31.38 -31.40 1.81
C GLY A 29 -31.76 -30.49 0.64
N LEU A 30 -30.78 -30.06 -0.17
CA LEU A 30 -31.02 -29.31 -1.38
C LEU A 30 -31.35 -30.26 -2.55
N PRO A 31 -32.03 -29.77 -3.60
CA PRO A 31 -32.32 -30.57 -4.78
C PRO A 31 -31.07 -31.23 -5.36
N ASN A 32 -31.23 -32.44 -5.92
CA ASN A 32 -30.16 -33.24 -6.51
C ASN A 32 -29.06 -33.67 -5.52
N GLY A 33 -29.34 -33.67 -4.20
CA GLY A 33 -28.38 -34.09 -3.18
C GLY A 33 -27.23 -33.10 -2.97
N VAL A 34 -27.39 -31.86 -3.44
CA VAL A 34 -26.35 -30.83 -3.27
C VAL A 34 -26.21 -30.48 -1.79
N VAL A 35 -24.96 -30.33 -1.34
CA VAL A 35 -24.63 -29.85 -0.01
C VAL A 35 -23.75 -28.62 -0.15
N ILE A 36 -24.12 -27.53 0.51
CA ILE A 36 -23.29 -26.33 0.60
C ILE A 36 -22.47 -26.44 1.89
N GLU A 37 -21.15 -26.56 1.72
CA GLU A 37 -20.18 -26.69 2.80
C GLU A 37 -19.20 -25.50 2.76
N GLY A 38 -18.10 -25.59 3.52
CA GLY A 38 -16.98 -24.67 3.35
C GLY A 38 -16.33 -24.77 1.97
N LEU A 39 -15.29 -23.96 1.74
CA LEU A 39 -14.49 -24.03 0.53
C LEU A 39 -13.69 -25.34 0.51
N LYS A 40 -14.00 -26.23 -0.43
CA LYS A 40 -13.31 -27.52 -0.57
C LYS A 40 -11.90 -27.33 -1.12
N GLY A 41 -10.94 -28.06 -0.55
CA GLY A 41 -9.54 -28.08 -1.01
C GLY A 41 -8.65 -26.99 -0.42
N VAL A 42 -9.18 -26.08 0.40
CA VAL A 42 -8.37 -25.03 1.05
C VAL A 42 -7.57 -25.53 2.26
N SER A 43 -7.80 -26.77 2.70
CA SER A 43 -7.10 -27.37 3.84
C SER A 43 -5.61 -27.61 3.56
N SER A 44 -5.20 -27.84 2.31
CA SER A 44 -3.80 -28.00 1.93
C SER A 44 -3.03 -26.68 1.90
N PHE A 45 -3.72 -25.56 1.67
CA PHE A 45 -3.09 -24.24 1.53
C PHE A 45 -2.29 -23.82 2.76
N GLY A 46 -2.67 -24.27 3.96
CA GLY A 46 -1.88 -24.00 5.17
C GLY A 46 -0.43 -24.51 5.04
N SER A 47 -0.26 -25.72 4.52
CA SER A 47 1.07 -26.31 4.27
C SER A 47 1.82 -25.56 3.17
N ASP A 48 1.13 -25.24 2.07
CA ASP A 48 1.74 -24.56 0.92
C ASP A 48 2.19 -23.13 1.29
N ILE A 49 1.42 -22.42 2.11
CA ILE A 49 1.77 -21.09 2.64
C ILE A 49 2.96 -21.19 3.60
N SER A 50 3.00 -22.22 4.46
CA SER A 50 4.17 -22.45 5.32
C SER A 50 5.43 -22.77 4.53
N GLU A 51 5.32 -23.44 3.39
CA GLU A 51 6.46 -23.66 2.49
C GLU A 51 6.91 -22.36 1.81
N ALA A 52 5.98 -21.51 1.38
CA ALA A 52 6.29 -20.16 0.90
C ALA A 52 7.00 -19.31 1.97
N GLN A 53 6.56 -19.42 3.22
CA GLN A 53 7.22 -18.74 4.35
C GLN A 53 8.67 -19.22 4.52
N LYS A 54 8.92 -20.53 4.45
CA LYS A 54 10.29 -21.07 4.50
C LYS A 54 11.14 -20.58 3.34
N GLU A 55 10.60 -20.54 2.12
CA GLU A 55 11.32 -19.99 0.97
C GLU A 55 11.70 -18.52 1.18
N PHE A 56 10.79 -17.74 1.76
CA PHE A 56 11.05 -16.35 2.13
C PHE A 56 12.15 -16.24 3.20
N GLU A 57 12.08 -17.04 4.28
CA GLU A 57 13.10 -17.08 5.35
C GLU A 57 14.48 -17.50 4.84
N LEU A 58 14.55 -18.29 3.76
CA LEU A 58 15.78 -18.67 3.07
C LEU A 58 16.27 -17.63 2.05
N GLY A 59 15.67 -16.44 2.00
CA GLY A 59 16.01 -15.37 1.06
C GLY A 59 15.52 -15.58 -0.37
N ARG A 60 14.71 -16.63 -0.64
CA ARG A 60 14.16 -16.92 -1.98
C ARG A 60 12.85 -16.19 -2.20
N ILE A 61 12.88 -14.86 -2.09
CA ILE A 61 11.67 -14.02 -2.04
C ILE A 61 10.81 -14.19 -3.31
N ARG A 62 11.43 -14.28 -4.50
CA ARG A 62 10.71 -14.50 -5.77
C ARG A 62 9.95 -15.83 -5.80
N SER A 63 10.57 -16.90 -5.30
CA SER A 63 9.95 -18.22 -5.20
C SER A 63 8.73 -18.18 -4.27
N ALA A 64 8.89 -17.54 -3.11
CA ALA A 64 7.81 -17.34 -2.16
C ALA A 64 6.65 -16.54 -2.78
N LEU A 65 6.95 -15.45 -3.51
CA LEU A 65 5.96 -14.64 -4.21
C LEU A 65 5.17 -15.44 -5.26
N ASP A 66 5.86 -16.19 -6.12
CA ASP A 66 5.23 -16.98 -7.16
C ASP A 66 4.32 -18.06 -6.57
N ARG A 67 4.76 -18.72 -5.50
CA ARG A 67 3.97 -19.69 -4.76
C ARG A 67 2.72 -19.06 -4.14
N ILE A 68 2.84 -17.92 -3.47
CA ILE A 68 1.68 -17.22 -2.88
C ILE A 68 0.68 -16.78 -3.96
N ARG A 69 1.14 -16.26 -5.10
CA ARG A 69 0.26 -15.90 -6.23
C ARG A 69 -0.48 -17.11 -6.81
N GLN A 70 0.18 -18.25 -6.91
CA GLN A 70 -0.45 -19.50 -7.34
C GLN A 70 -1.56 -19.91 -6.37
N ILE A 71 -1.29 -19.88 -5.06
CA ILE A 71 -2.27 -20.21 -4.02
C ILE A 71 -3.44 -19.21 -4.05
N GLU A 72 -3.17 -17.91 -4.18
CA GLU A 72 -4.20 -16.87 -4.31
C GLU A 72 -5.14 -17.14 -5.51
N THR A 73 -4.56 -17.46 -6.66
CA THR A 73 -5.31 -17.78 -7.89
C THR A 73 -6.21 -18.99 -7.67
N GLN A 74 -5.70 -20.05 -7.04
CA GLN A 74 -6.47 -21.24 -6.73
C GLN A 74 -7.60 -20.94 -5.72
N PHE A 75 -7.30 -20.18 -4.67
CA PHE A 75 -8.29 -19.75 -3.67
C PHE A 75 -9.43 -18.98 -4.31
N ASN A 76 -9.11 -17.97 -5.13
CA ASN A 76 -10.11 -17.16 -5.84
C ASN A 76 -10.95 -18.02 -6.80
N GLY A 77 -10.34 -19.00 -7.45
CA GLY A 77 -11.05 -19.98 -8.28
C GLY A 77 -12.04 -20.85 -7.49
N ILE A 78 -11.63 -21.34 -6.31
CA ILE A 78 -12.49 -22.14 -5.42
C ILE A 78 -13.66 -21.28 -4.89
N ALA A 79 -13.36 -20.08 -4.38
CA ALA A 79 -14.37 -19.15 -3.86
C ALA A 79 -15.37 -18.71 -4.96
N GLY A 80 -14.89 -18.49 -6.18
CA GLY A 80 -15.73 -18.16 -7.34
C GLY A 80 -16.67 -19.30 -7.71
N ARG A 81 -16.18 -20.55 -7.78
CA ARG A 81 -17.02 -21.73 -8.04
C ARG A 81 -18.07 -21.94 -6.97
N TRP A 82 -17.69 -21.80 -5.70
CA TRP A 82 -18.61 -21.89 -4.57
C TRP A 82 -19.73 -20.84 -4.68
N THR A 83 -19.36 -19.59 -4.95
CA THR A 83 -20.32 -18.49 -5.11
C THR A 83 -21.26 -18.72 -6.30
N ALA A 84 -20.73 -19.20 -7.42
CA ALA A 84 -21.54 -19.55 -8.58
C ALA A 84 -22.56 -20.65 -8.27
N GLN A 85 -22.15 -21.71 -7.58
CA GLN A 85 -23.04 -22.80 -7.16
C GLN A 85 -24.19 -22.30 -6.29
N VAL A 86 -23.89 -21.47 -5.28
CA VAL A 86 -24.91 -20.90 -4.38
C VAL A 86 -25.86 -19.97 -5.14
N ASN A 87 -25.34 -19.13 -6.04
CA ASN A 87 -26.16 -18.24 -6.86
C ASN A 87 -27.08 -19.02 -7.80
N GLN A 88 -26.63 -20.15 -8.37
CA GLN A 88 -27.47 -21.01 -9.20
C GLN A 88 -28.65 -21.60 -8.42
N ILE A 89 -28.42 -22.01 -7.17
CA ILE A 89 -29.48 -22.54 -6.29
C ILE A 89 -30.49 -21.43 -5.97
N VAL A 90 -30.02 -20.25 -5.56
CA VAL A 90 -30.89 -19.11 -5.23
C VAL A 90 -31.68 -18.65 -6.46
N SER A 91 -31.05 -18.59 -7.63
CA SER A 91 -31.71 -18.20 -8.88
C SER A 91 -32.75 -19.24 -9.33
N SER A 92 -32.41 -20.53 -9.28
CA SER A 92 -33.32 -21.62 -9.65
C SER A 92 -34.54 -21.68 -8.74
N ALA A 93 -34.37 -21.42 -7.44
CA ALA A 93 -35.46 -21.30 -6.48
C ALA A 93 -36.36 -20.09 -6.81
N ARG A 94 -35.78 -18.93 -7.12
CA ARG A 94 -36.54 -17.71 -7.49
C ARG A 94 -37.33 -17.88 -8.78
N GLN A 95 -36.79 -18.61 -9.75
CA GLN A 95 -37.44 -18.89 -11.04
C GLN A 95 -38.48 -20.02 -10.97
N GLY A 96 -38.69 -20.62 -9.80
CA GLY A 96 -39.59 -21.76 -9.63
C GLY A 96 -39.11 -23.06 -10.29
N ARG A 97 -37.88 -23.09 -10.80
CA ARG A 97 -37.26 -24.28 -11.42
C ARG A 97 -36.86 -25.34 -10.40
N GLN A 98 -36.64 -24.92 -9.15
CA GLN A 98 -36.39 -25.81 -8.01
C GLN A 98 -37.42 -25.54 -6.91
N GLN A 99 -38.15 -26.57 -6.50
CA GLN A 99 -38.97 -26.52 -5.29
C GLN A 99 -38.06 -26.54 -4.06
N LEU A 100 -37.77 -25.34 -3.53
CA LEU A 100 -37.09 -25.13 -2.27
C LEU A 100 -38.06 -24.46 -1.30
N SER A 101 -38.15 -24.98 -0.08
CA SER A 101 -38.92 -24.31 0.96
C SER A 101 -38.32 -22.94 1.27
N ILE A 102 -39.15 -21.98 1.70
CA ILE A 102 -38.69 -20.65 2.10
C ILE A 102 -37.61 -20.75 3.20
N GLN A 103 -37.78 -21.69 4.12
CA GLN A 103 -36.81 -21.97 5.18
C GLN A 103 -35.44 -22.38 4.60
N LYS A 104 -35.41 -23.32 3.65
CA LYS A 104 -34.15 -23.75 3.01
C LYS A 104 -33.52 -22.66 2.17
N LEU A 105 -34.32 -21.86 1.47
CA LEU A 105 -33.79 -20.70 0.73
C LEU A 105 -33.12 -19.69 1.68
N ASN A 106 -33.67 -19.49 2.88
CA ASN A 106 -33.05 -18.63 3.89
C ASN A 106 -31.76 -19.23 4.46
N GLU A 107 -31.69 -20.55 4.67
CA GLU A 107 -30.45 -21.23 5.06
C GLU A 107 -29.35 -21.04 3.99
N VAL A 108 -29.67 -21.21 2.71
CA VAL A 108 -28.75 -21.00 1.59
C VAL A 108 -28.24 -19.56 1.56
N LYS A 109 -29.13 -18.57 1.69
CA LYS A 109 -28.74 -17.14 1.74
C LYS A 109 -27.89 -16.82 2.96
N ASN A 110 -28.21 -17.40 4.12
CA ASN A 110 -27.40 -17.22 5.32
C ASN A 110 -26.00 -17.82 5.16
N ALA A 111 -25.90 -19.01 4.56
CA ALA A 111 -24.62 -19.61 4.21
C ALA A 111 -23.82 -18.73 3.24
N GLN A 112 -24.50 -18.16 2.23
CA GLN A 112 -23.91 -17.19 1.30
C GLN A 112 -23.27 -16.00 2.02
N THR A 113 -24.05 -15.32 2.86
CA THR A 113 -23.59 -14.14 3.60
C THR A 113 -22.42 -14.48 4.51
N LYS A 114 -22.50 -15.60 5.23
CA LYS A 114 -21.43 -16.05 6.13
C LYS A 114 -20.15 -16.37 5.38
N MET A 115 -20.22 -17.09 4.26
CA MET A 115 -19.02 -17.38 3.47
C MET A 115 -18.40 -16.12 2.88
N GLN A 116 -19.20 -15.16 2.41
CA GLN A 116 -18.70 -13.87 1.93
C GLN A 116 -17.91 -13.10 3.01
N GLN A 117 -18.38 -13.17 4.27
CA GLN A 117 -17.67 -12.59 5.42
C GLN A 117 -16.34 -13.29 5.74
N LEU A 118 -16.16 -14.55 5.31
CA LEU A 118 -14.92 -15.30 5.49
C LEU A 118 -13.94 -15.12 4.32
N VAL A 119 -14.47 -15.09 3.09
CA VAL A 119 -13.67 -14.95 1.86
C VAL A 119 -13.03 -13.56 1.76
N GLY A 120 -13.74 -12.49 2.10
CA GLY A 120 -13.23 -11.12 2.00
C GLY A 120 -11.91 -10.90 2.78
N PRO A 121 -11.85 -11.25 4.08
CA PRO A 121 -10.61 -11.20 4.85
C PRO A 121 -9.47 -12.07 4.30
N ALA A 122 -9.78 -13.25 3.76
CA ALA A 122 -8.77 -14.13 3.17
C ALA A 122 -8.18 -13.53 1.88
N SER A 123 -9.01 -13.06 0.95
CA SER A 123 -8.56 -12.37 -0.27
C SER A 123 -7.73 -11.12 0.05
N LYS A 124 -8.13 -10.34 1.06
CA LYS A 124 -7.35 -9.18 1.51
C LYS A 124 -5.99 -9.60 2.07
N SER A 125 -5.93 -10.67 2.85
CA SER A 125 -4.67 -11.15 3.43
C SER A 125 -3.70 -11.61 2.34
N PHE A 126 -4.19 -12.28 1.28
CA PHE A 126 -3.39 -12.59 0.09
C PHE A 126 -2.82 -11.33 -0.56
N GLN A 127 -3.66 -10.33 -0.84
CA GLN A 127 -3.23 -9.07 -1.44
C GLN A 127 -2.17 -8.34 -0.59
N ASP A 128 -2.36 -8.32 0.73
CA ASP A 128 -1.41 -7.70 1.65
C ASP A 128 -0.04 -8.43 1.64
N LEU A 129 -0.01 -9.76 1.59
CA LEU A 129 1.26 -10.52 1.51
C LEU A 129 1.91 -10.44 0.13
N VAL A 130 1.15 -10.57 -0.96
CA VAL A 130 1.67 -10.44 -2.33
C VAL A 130 2.31 -9.08 -2.49
N CYS A 131 1.64 -8.03 -2.04
CA CYS A 131 2.19 -6.68 -2.05
C CYS A 131 3.49 -6.61 -1.22
N ALA A 132 3.51 -7.13 0.01
CA ALA A 132 4.73 -7.13 0.83
C ALA A 132 5.90 -7.89 0.17
N LEU A 133 5.63 -9.03 -0.47
CA LEU A 133 6.64 -9.81 -1.17
C LEU A 133 7.13 -9.13 -2.46
N GLU A 134 6.25 -8.50 -3.24
CA GLU A 134 6.63 -7.67 -4.39
C GLU A 134 7.56 -6.52 -3.98
N HIS A 135 7.32 -5.93 -2.82
CA HIS A 135 8.21 -4.93 -2.24
C HIS A 135 9.56 -5.51 -1.83
N ALA A 136 9.57 -6.65 -1.16
CA ALA A 136 10.81 -7.33 -0.78
C ALA A 136 11.67 -7.70 -2.01
N VAL A 137 11.04 -8.22 -3.08
CA VAL A 137 11.71 -8.48 -4.37
C VAL A 137 12.26 -7.18 -4.99
N SER A 138 11.50 -6.09 -4.87
CA SER A 138 11.95 -4.78 -5.37
C SER A 138 13.14 -4.26 -4.56
N SER A 139 13.22 -4.47 -3.25
CA SER A 139 14.34 -3.99 -2.42
C SER A 139 15.63 -4.81 -2.53
N GLU A 140 15.54 -6.08 -2.93
CA GLU A 140 16.67 -7.03 -3.03
C GLU A 140 17.81 -6.52 -3.93
N GLY A 141 17.51 -5.69 -4.94
CA GLY A 141 18.51 -5.10 -5.83
C GLY A 141 19.39 -3.99 -5.23
N ARG A 142 19.23 -3.65 -3.95
CA ARG A 142 19.95 -2.54 -3.29
C ARG A 142 21.09 -3.01 -2.36
N GLU A 143 21.09 -4.27 -1.93
CA GLU A 143 22.08 -4.79 -0.96
C GLU A 143 23.36 -5.34 -1.62
N SER A 144 23.39 -5.57 -2.95
CA SER A 144 24.56 -6.17 -3.62
C SER A 144 25.67 -5.20 -4.03
N THR A 145 25.59 -3.91 -3.66
CA THR A 145 26.58 -2.88 -4.07
C THR A 145 27.27 -2.15 -2.92
N GLU A 146 27.09 -2.57 -1.67
CA GLU A 146 27.69 -1.87 -0.51
C GLU A 146 28.85 -2.62 0.18
N ASP A 147 29.30 -3.76 -0.36
CA ASP A 147 30.38 -4.58 0.27
C ASP A 147 31.74 -4.50 -0.45
N ALA A 148 32.02 -3.39 -1.15
CA ALA A 148 33.33 -3.14 -1.77
C ALA A 148 33.82 -1.70 -1.53
N ALA A 149 33.97 -1.31 -0.27
CA ALA A 149 34.85 -0.22 0.10
C ALA A 149 35.53 -0.54 1.45
N GLU A 150 36.74 -1.06 1.35
CA GLU A 150 37.64 -1.24 2.50
C GLU A 150 37.85 0.09 3.27
N PRO A 151 37.98 0.04 4.61
CA PRO A 151 38.34 1.20 5.39
C PRO A 151 39.87 1.31 5.48
N ALA A 152 40.47 2.25 4.76
CA ALA A 152 41.87 2.61 4.95
C ALA A 152 41.98 3.87 5.82
N SER A 153 42.43 3.66 7.06
CA SER A 153 42.85 4.64 8.05
C SER A 153 43.86 5.67 7.53
N THR A 154 43.78 6.92 8.01
CA THR A 154 44.95 7.57 8.62
C THR A 154 44.56 8.74 9.54
N LEU A 155 44.98 8.61 10.80
CA LEU A 155 45.05 9.65 11.82
C LEU A 155 46.16 10.67 11.46
N THR A 156 45.96 11.95 11.79
CA THR A 156 47.01 12.79 12.40
C THR A 156 46.40 13.96 13.19
N ASP A 157 47.04 14.23 14.32
CA ASP A 157 46.66 15.03 15.48
C ASP A 157 46.94 16.56 15.38
N ALA A 158 46.33 17.29 16.34
CA ALA A 158 46.88 18.40 17.14
C ALA A 158 46.76 19.92 16.73
N THR A 159 45.92 20.64 17.50
CA THR A 159 46.28 21.72 18.48
C THR A 159 46.49 23.22 18.03
N THR A 160 45.45 24.05 18.31
CA THR A 160 45.41 25.31 19.15
C THR A 160 46.06 26.67 18.76
N SER A 161 45.20 27.73 18.78
CA SER A 161 45.40 29.20 19.13
C SER A 161 46.31 30.08 18.23
N THR A 162 46.14 31.41 17.99
CA THR A 162 45.43 32.53 18.66
C THR A 162 45.44 33.79 17.74
N THR A 163 44.34 34.55 17.71
CA THR A 163 44.13 36.03 17.74
C THR A 163 44.98 37.01 16.90
N SER A 164 44.31 37.84 16.07
CA SER A 164 44.32 39.33 16.16
C SER A 164 43.36 40.02 15.15
N THR A 165 42.22 40.50 15.65
CA THR A 165 41.51 41.75 15.21
C THR A 165 42.00 42.91 16.12
N PRO A 166 41.67 44.22 15.96
CA PRO A 166 40.42 44.84 15.45
C PRO A 166 40.72 46.09 14.56
N ALA A 167 39.87 47.03 14.15
CA ALA A 167 38.50 47.52 14.42
C ALA A 167 38.12 48.36 13.16
N PHE A 168 36.87 48.58 12.75
CA PHE A 168 35.90 49.46 13.40
C PHE A 168 34.50 49.26 12.79
N GLU A 169 33.54 49.10 13.70
CA GLU A 169 32.09 49.28 13.68
C GLU A 169 31.63 50.73 13.31
N PRO A 170 30.32 51.11 13.34
CA PRO A 170 29.07 50.33 13.43
C PRO A 170 27.88 50.87 12.56
N SER A 171 26.72 50.16 12.66
CA SER A 171 25.31 50.65 12.73
C SER A 171 24.69 51.39 11.51
N ASP A 172 23.39 51.31 11.21
CA ASP A 172 22.22 50.55 11.67
C ASP A 172 21.04 50.86 10.72
N SER A 173 20.01 50.01 10.76
CA SER A 173 18.58 50.38 10.62
C SER A 173 17.94 50.78 9.26
N ASN A 174 17.04 49.88 8.81
CA ASN A 174 15.58 50.03 8.60
C ASN A 174 14.94 50.99 7.56
N GLN A 175 13.93 50.39 6.90
CA GLN A 175 12.58 50.88 6.54
C GLN A 175 12.26 51.41 5.12
N ASP A 176 11.34 50.65 4.49
CA ASP A 176 10.12 51.02 3.77
C ASP A 176 10.07 52.31 2.91
N ALA A 177 9.71 52.13 1.64
CA ALA A 177 8.60 52.88 1.02
C ALA A 177 8.15 52.24 -0.30
N SER A 178 6.88 51.85 -0.33
CA SER A 178 6.02 51.57 -1.48
C SER A 178 5.48 52.84 -2.14
N THR A 179 5.14 52.74 -3.45
CA THR A 179 4.09 53.43 -4.29
C THR A 179 4.67 53.72 -5.70
N GLU A 180 3.98 53.72 -6.85
CA GLU A 180 2.61 53.47 -7.29
C GLU A 180 2.60 53.40 -8.83
N SER A 181 1.79 52.48 -9.38
CA SER A 181 0.86 52.68 -10.52
C SER A 181 1.31 53.29 -11.87
N LYS A 182 1.14 52.52 -12.97
CA LYS A 182 0.03 52.71 -13.94
C LYS A 182 -0.03 51.67 -15.08
N ALA A 183 -1.17 50.97 -15.10
CA ALA A 183 -2.11 50.72 -16.21
C ALA A 183 -1.66 50.10 -17.56
N ALA A 184 -2.22 48.90 -17.78
CA ALA A 184 -3.07 48.48 -18.90
C ALA A 184 -2.44 48.08 -20.26
N GLY A 185 -2.54 46.78 -20.56
CA GLY A 185 -2.49 46.20 -21.89
C GLY A 185 -3.10 44.79 -21.87
N VAL A 186 -4.16 44.58 -22.63
CA VAL A 186 -5.01 43.38 -22.71
C VAL A 186 -4.34 42.29 -23.59
N GLN A 187 -4.81 41.04 -23.45
CA GLN A 187 -4.55 39.83 -24.27
C GLN A 187 -3.36 38.98 -23.73
N ASP A 188 -3.42 37.67 -23.59
CA ASP A 188 -4.28 36.66 -24.21
C ASP A 188 -4.29 35.38 -23.36
N ALA A 189 -5.37 34.62 -23.45
CA ALA A 189 -5.53 33.35 -22.78
C ALA A 189 -4.64 32.29 -23.44
N ARG A 190 -3.55 31.88 -22.77
CA ARG A 190 -2.95 30.57 -23.00
C ARG A 190 -2.69 29.88 -21.67
N HIS A 191 -3.43 28.79 -21.47
CA HIS A 191 -3.05 27.69 -20.61
C HIS A 191 -1.55 27.39 -20.81
N THR A 192 -0.74 27.82 -19.86
CA THR A 192 0.50 27.12 -19.57
C THR A 192 0.07 25.93 -18.73
N GLU A 193 -0.08 24.76 -19.36
CA GLU A 193 0.06 23.50 -18.65
C GLU A 193 1.47 23.50 -18.06
N GLU A 194 1.57 23.99 -16.83
CA GLU A 194 2.75 23.91 -16.00
C GLU A 194 3.03 22.42 -15.84
N LEU A 195 3.97 21.91 -16.65
CA LEU A 195 4.52 20.56 -16.53
C LEU A 195 5.06 20.44 -15.11
N VAL A 196 4.23 19.90 -14.21
CA VAL A 196 4.61 19.67 -12.82
C VAL A 196 5.84 18.77 -12.88
N PRO A 197 7.02 19.25 -12.45
CA PRO A 197 8.25 18.48 -12.62
C PRO A 197 8.06 17.17 -11.88
N THR A 198 8.05 16.09 -12.64
CA THR A 198 8.08 14.74 -12.09
C THR A 198 9.48 14.59 -11.49
N PRO A 199 9.61 14.13 -10.24
CA PRO A 199 10.91 13.97 -9.61
C PRO A 199 11.76 13.02 -10.43
N ASP A 200 13.07 13.18 -10.31
CA ASP A 200 14.01 12.34 -11.04
C ASP A 200 13.69 10.86 -10.81
N ALA A 201 13.57 10.14 -11.93
CA ALA A 201 13.21 8.73 -11.99
C ALA A 201 14.17 7.89 -11.15
N ASP A 202 15.44 8.27 -11.12
CA ASP A 202 16.51 7.55 -10.43
C ASP A 202 16.33 7.57 -8.90
N LEU A 203 15.57 8.53 -8.35
CA LEU A 203 15.29 8.63 -6.91
C LEU A 203 14.39 7.51 -6.37
N LEU A 204 13.62 6.85 -7.24
CA LEU A 204 12.85 5.65 -6.86
C LEU A 204 13.74 4.42 -6.63
N GLY A 205 14.99 4.46 -7.13
CA GLY A 205 15.91 3.34 -7.06
C GLY A 205 15.28 2.05 -7.57
N SER A 206 15.38 0.98 -6.79
CA SER A 206 14.91 -0.35 -7.16
C SER A 206 13.38 -0.48 -7.35
N TYR A 207 12.59 0.46 -6.81
CA TYR A 207 11.14 0.53 -7.03
C TYR A 207 10.76 0.92 -8.47
N MET A 208 11.68 1.51 -9.24
CA MET A 208 11.48 1.81 -10.66
C MET A 208 11.13 0.59 -11.50
N SER A 209 11.57 -0.61 -11.10
CA SER A 209 11.29 -1.85 -11.83
C SER A 209 9.78 -2.14 -11.90
N ASN A 210 9.06 -1.89 -10.80
CA ASN A 210 7.66 -2.28 -10.63
C ASN A 210 6.69 -1.10 -10.59
N TYR A 211 7.18 0.11 -10.27
CA TYR A 211 6.37 1.30 -10.08
C TYR A 211 6.79 2.46 -10.97
N ARG A 212 5.84 3.35 -11.26
CA ARG A 212 6.04 4.65 -11.90
C ARG A 212 5.38 5.75 -11.06
N PHE A 213 5.89 6.97 -11.19
CA PHE A 213 5.24 8.14 -10.60
C PHE A 213 3.86 8.34 -11.22
N GLY A 214 2.87 8.53 -10.35
CA GLY A 214 1.53 8.97 -10.67
C GLY A 214 1.37 10.46 -10.34
N GLU A 215 0.16 10.84 -9.94
CA GLU A 215 -0.17 12.23 -9.64
C GLU A 215 0.52 12.74 -8.38
N LYS A 216 1.00 13.99 -8.43
CA LYS A 216 1.50 14.74 -7.27
C LYS A 216 0.34 15.13 -6.37
N LEU A 217 0.52 14.92 -5.07
CA LEU A 217 -0.42 15.36 -4.06
C LEU A 217 -0.28 16.88 -3.90
N VAL A 218 -1.42 17.56 -4.00
CA VAL A 218 -1.52 19.00 -3.79
C VAL A 218 -2.68 19.32 -2.87
N VAL A 219 -2.50 20.32 -2.02
CA VAL A 219 -3.60 20.85 -1.21
C VAL A 219 -4.32 21.91 -2.04
N LYS A 220 -5.56 21.63 -2.45
CA LYS A 220 -6.42 22.59 -3.16
C LYS A 220 -7.50 23.13 -2.23
N LYS A 221 -7.77 24.43 -2.31
CA LYS A 221 -8.87 25.06 -1.57
C LYS A 221 -10.15 24.94 -2.41
N GLY A 222 -11.17 24.30 -1.86
CA GLY A 222 -12.48 24.18 -2.50
C GLY A 222 -13.25 25.51 -2.52
N ALA A 223 -14.34 25.55 -3.29
CA ALA A 223 -15.27 26.69 -3.32
C ALA A 223 -15.90 26.98 -1.94
N ASP A 224 -15.96 25.96 -1.08
CA ASP A 224 -16.36 26.01 0.32
C ASP A 224 -15.29 26.61 1.26
N LYS A 225 -14.17 27.11 0.71
CA LYS A 225 -12.97 27.58 1.43
C LYS A 225 -12.27 26.48 2.25
N VAL A 226 -12.65 25.21 2.12
CA VAL A 226 -12.02 24.08 2.81
C VAL A 226 -10.84 23.57 2.01
N SER A 227 -9.69 23.40 2.67
CA SER A 227 -8.50 22.81 2.04
C SER A 227 -8.62 21.29 1.97
N ARG A 228 -8.42 20.71 0.80
CA ARG A 228 -8.53 19.27 0.55
C ARG A 228 -7.30 18.77 -0.19
N LEU A 229 -6.89 17.55 0.12
CA LEU A 229 -5.79 16.87 -0.57
C LEU A 229 -6.30 16.25 -1.87
N VAL A 230 -5.61 16.53 -2.98
CA VAL A 230 -5.95 16.05 -4.32
C VAL A 230 -4.68 15.51 -5.00
N PRO A 231 -4.66 14.23 -5.44
CA PRO A 231 -5.65 13.20 -5.13
C PRO A 231 -5.71 12.91 -3.62
N ARG A 232 -6.80 12.28 -3.14
CA ARG A 232 -6.90 11.90 -1.73
C ARG A 232 -5.84 10.84 -1.39
N LEU A 233 -5.32 10.88 -0.17
CA LEU A 233 -4.55 9.76 0.35
C LEU A 233 -5.47 8.54 0.47
N GLU A 234 -4.97 7.40 0.00
CA GLU A 234 -5.69 6.14 -0.01
C GLU A 234 -4.96 5.15 0.89
N LYS A 235 -5.73 4.44 1.71
CA LYS A 235 -5.20 3.37 2.55
C LYS A 235 -4.63 2.26 1.68
N ASN A 236 -3.52 1.68 2.12
CA ASN A 236 -2.73 0.64 1.46
C ASN A 236 -2.08 1.05 0.12
N LYS A 237 -2.07 2.34 -0.22
CA LYS A 237 -1.41 2.84 -1.44
C LYS A 237 0.00 3.37 -1.15
N PHE A 238 0.86 3.27 -2.15
CA PHE A 238 2.24 3.73 -2.09
C PHE A 238 2.40 5.14 -2.60
N TYR A 239 3.27 5.87 -1.94
CA TYR A 239 3.65 7.22 -2.33
C TYR A 239 5.14 7.39 -2.13
N PHE A 240 5.71 8.29 -2.93
CA PHE A 240 7.09 8.72 -2.83
C PHE A 240 7.13 10.16 -2.33
N ALA A 241 7.95 10.45 -1.33
CA ALA A 241 8.15 11.79 -0.80
C ALA A 241 9.61 12.24 -0.88
N CYS A 242 9.80 13.43 -1.46
CA CYS A 242 11.10 14.10 -1.55
C CYS A 242 11.49 14.84 -0.26
N GLY A 243 10.53 15.13 0.62
CA GLY A 243 10.78 15.95 1.81
C GLY A 243 11.43 15.22 2.99
N PHE A 244 11.85 13.97 2.78
CA PHE A 244 12.66 13.20 3.71
C PHE A 244 14.09 13.13 3.18
N GLU A 245 15.06 13.10 4.08
CA GLU A 245 16.47 12.86 3.76
C GLU A 245 16.84 11.46 4.29
N PRO A 246 17.21 10.49 3.42
CA PRO A 246 17.04 10.50 1.96
C PRO A 246 15.55 10.40 1.56
N PRO A 247 15.17 10.69 0.29
CA PRO A 247 13.80 10.53 -0.21
C PRO A 247 13.25 9.12 -0.01
N ARG A 248 11.97 9.01 0.34
CA ARG A 248 11.39 7.74 0.83
C ARG A 248 10.13 7.33 0.11
N VAL A 249 9.98 6.02 -0.05
CA VAL A 249 8.72 5.38 -0.40
C VAL A 249 8.01 4.96 0.88
N PHE A 250 6.71 5.19 0.97
CA PHE A 250 5.91 4.76 2.09
C PHE A 250 4.56 4.19 1.65
N ARG A 251 3.98 3.33 2.51
CA ARG A 251 2.61 2.85 2.38
C ARG A 251 1.71 3.50 3.41
N VAL A 252 0.55 4.00 3.00
CA VAL A 252 -0.44 4.49 3.97
C VAL A 252 -1.08 3.30 4.69
N ARG A 253 -0.84 3.15 5.99
CA ARG A 253 -1.43 2.07 6.81
C ARG A 253 -2.80 2.45 7.31
N ASP A 254 -2.94 3.68 7.80
CA ASP A 254 -4.20 4.16 8.33
C ASP A 254 -4.32 5.69 8.21
N ILE A 255 -5.55 6.16 8.01
CA ILE A 255 -5.86 7.59 7.90
C ILE A 255 -6.84 7.92 9.02
N GLN A 256 -6.40 8.77 9.95
CA GLN A 256 -7.21 9.19 11.09
C GLN A 256 -7.44 10.70 11.02
N ARG A 257 -8.37 11.19 11.84
CA ARG A 257 -8.60 12.64 11.92
C ARG A 257 -7.36 13.31 12.50
N GLY A 258 -6.68 14.12 11.69
CA GLY A 258 -5.54 14.91 12.12
C GLY A 258 -4.17 14.23 11.99
N LYS A 259 -4.11 12.96 11.62
CA LYS A 259 -2.85 12.21 11.47
C LYS A 259 -2.97 11.05 10.49
N VAL A 260 -1.84 10.65 9.92
CA VAL A 260 -1.72 9.51 9.00
C VAL A 260 -0.62 8.60 9.53
N ILE A 261 -0.90 7.30 9.56
CA ILE A 261 0.08 6.28 9.91
C ILE A 261 0.63 5.73 8.60
N LEU A 262 1.94 5.85 8.42
CA LEU A 262 2.67 5.40 7.24
C LEU A 262 3.62 4.28 7.63
N TYR A 263 3.76 3.29 6.78
CA TYR A 263 4.87 2.34 6.87
C TYR A 263 6.03 2.90 6.02
N ASP A 264 7.14 3.27 6.65
CA ASP A 264 8.36 3.75 5.98
C ASP A 264 9.14 2.54 5.47
N THR A 265 9.32 2.45 4.15
CA THR A 265 9.99 1.29 3.55
C THR A 265 11.51 1.28 3.72
N ILE A 266 12.13 2.41 4.06
CA ILE A 266 13.57 2.47 4.34
C ILE A 266 13.81 2.02 5.78
N LEU A 267 13.08 2.60 6.72
CA LEU A 267 13.22 2.29 8.14
C LEU A 267 12.59 0.94 8.52
N GLY A 268 11.60 0.48 7.76
CA GLY A 268 10.90 -0.78 8.02
C GLY A 268 9.90 -0.72 9.18
N GLU A 269 9.48 0.48 9.59
CA GLU A 269 8.62 0.71 10.74
C GLU A 269 7.43 1.66 10.43
N ASP A 270 6.43 1.66 11.32
CA ASP A 270 5.29 2.56 11.23
C ASP A 270 5.65 3.94 11.79
N VAL A 271 5.63 4.95 10.92
CA VAL A 271 5.87 6.36 11.22
C VAL A 271 4.53 7.11 11.26
N LEU A 272 4.33 7.90 12.31
CA LEU A 272 3.16 8.76 12.46
C LEU A 272 3.47 10.15 11.92
N LEU A 273 2.65 10.62 10.98
CA LEU A 273 2.67 12.01 10.50
C LEU A 273 1.41 12.73 10.93
N ASP A 274 1.58 13.81 11.68
CA ASP A 274 0.47 14.70 11.98
C ASP A 274 0.10 15.57 10.77
N SER A 275 -0.94 16.38 10.91
CA SER A 275 -1.42 17.24 9.82
C SER A 275 -0.45 18.36 9.43
N SER A 276 0.37 18.82 10.37
CA SER A 276 1.34 19.90 10.15
C SER A 276 2.52 19.37 9.34
N ASP A 277 3.06 18.24 9.75
CA ASP A 277 4.18 17.58 9.08
C ASP A 277 3.76 17.06 7.71
N LEU A 278 2.57 16.45 7.60
CA LEU A 278 2.04 16.03 6.31
C LEU A 278 1.92 17.22 5.33
N LYS A 279 1.50 18.40 5.81
CA LYS A 279 1.40 19.61 4.98
C LYS A 279 2.78 20.15 4.57
N ILE A 280 3.81 19.98 5.40
CA ILE A 280 5.19 20.30 5.03
C ILE A 280 5.65 19.32 3.95
N GLN A 281 5.48 18.02 4.17
CA GLN A 281 5.88 16.98 3.24
C GLN A 281 5.18 17.10 1.88
N ILE A 282 3.88 17.43 1.84
CA ILE A 282 3.16 17.69 0.59
C ILE A 282 3.75 18.88 -0.18
N ARG A 283 4.17 19.95 0.52
CA ARG A 283 4.81 21.11 -0.11
C ARG A 283 6.18 20.76 -0.70
N LEU A 284 6.97 19.96 0.02
CA LEU A 284 8.26 19.45 -0.44
C LEU A 284 8.09 18.46 -1.62
N GLY A 285 6.96 17.75 -1.64
CA GLY A 285 6.50 16.98 -2.78
C GLY A 285 6.25 15.52 -2.42
N ILE A 286 5.02 15.07 -2.67
CA ILE A 286 4.61 13.68 -2.55
C ILE A 286 3.92 13.26 -3.85
N TRP A 287 4.29 12.12 -4.41
CA TRP A 287 3.69 11.55 -5.61
C TRP A 287 3.08 10.19 -5.30
N SER A 288 1.90 9.91 -5.83
CA SER A 288 1.37 8.55 -5.82
C SER A 288 2.25 7.64 -6.66
N LEU A 289 2.40 6.38 -6.26
CA LEU A 289 3.06 5.36 -7.07
C LEU A 289 2.02 4.43 -7.67
N ARG A 290 2.16 4.16 -8.97
CA ARG A 290 1.30 3.23 -9.71
C ARG A 290 2.12 2.05 -10.22
N PRO A 291 1.63 0.81 -10.13
CA PRO A 291 2.28 -0.33 -10.76
C PRO A 291 2.45 -0.08 -12.27
N LYS A 292 3.55 -0.57 -12.86
CA LYS A 292 3.75 -0.50 -14.32
C LYS A 292 2.84 -1.48 -15.09
N ASN A 293 2.42 -2.56 -14.44
CA ASN A 293 1.66 -3.66 -15.04
C ASN A 293 0.14 -3.61 -14.74
N SER A 294 -0.38 -2.48 -14.27
CA SER A 294 -1.83 -2.27 -14.04
C SER A 294 -2.52 -1.65 -15.25
#